data_AF-A0A382GMF3-F1
#
_entry.id   AF-A0A382GMF3-F1
#
_cell.length_a   1.000
_cell.length_b   1.000
_cell.length_c   1.000
_cell.angle_alpha   90.00
_cell.angle_beta   90.00
_cell.angle_gamma   90.00
#
_symmetry.space_group_name_H-M   'P 1'
#
loop_
_entity.id
_entity.type
_entity.pdbx_description
1 polymer ?
#
loop_
_entity_poly.entity_id
_entity_poly.type
_entity_poly.pdbx_seq_one_letter_code
_entity_poly.pdbx_strand_id
1 'polypeptide(L)'
;MNIRLAVGVAICVLSVPATGGAGQLQGSASEPLQEYEHRAQAYELFIRSLRLEDSGDVVRAIDLLSRAADLDPNAAAIPAAQAALYVQVGQTT
;
A
#
# COMPACT_ATOMS: atom_id res chain seq x y z
N MET A 1 -10.05 -53.61 28.68
CA MET A 1 -10.93 -53.79 27.51
C MET A 1 -10.77 -52.57 26.63
N ASN A 2 -10.15 -52.73 25.45
CA ASN A 2 -9.71 -51.63 24.59
C ASN A 2 -10.86 -51.19 23.66
N ILE A 3 -11.32 -49.95 23.77
CA ILE A 3 -12.35 -49.38 22.87
C ILE A 3 -11.62 -48.68 21.72
N ARG A 4 -11.59 -49.33 20.56
CA ARG A 4 -11.24 -48.70 19.27
C ARG A 4 -12.52 -48.20 18.63
N LEU A 5 -12.82 -46.91 18.80
CA LEU A 5 -13.94 -46.27 18.10
C LEU A 5 -13.39 -45.66 16.80
N ALA A 6 -13.59 -46.37 15.69
CA ALA A 6 -13.35 -45.84 14.36
C ALA A 6 -14.42 -44.78 14.06
N VAL A 7 -14.03 -43.51 14.07
CA VAL A 7 -14.90 -42.41 13.64
C VAL A 7 -14.84 -42.35 12.11
N GLY A 8 -15.80 -43.01 11.46
CA GLY A 8 -16.06 -42.83 10.03
C GLY A 8 -16.79 -41.51 9.80
N VAL A 9 -16.11 -40.51 9.25
CA VAL A 9 -16.75 -39.28 8.79
C VAL A 9 -17.44 -39.57 7.45
N ALA A 10 -18.77 -39.57 7.45
CA ALA A 10 -19.56 -39.61 6.23
C ALA A 10 -19.56 -38.21 5.59
N ILE A 11 -18.91 -38.07 4.43
CA ILE A 11 -18.94 -36.84 3.63
C ILE A 11 -20.21 -36.89 2.77
N CYS A 12 -21.23 -36.12 3.16
CA CYS A 12 -22.39 -35.88 2.30
C CYS A 12 -22.03 -34.81 1.26
N VAL A 13 -21.75 -35.23 0.02
CA VAL A 13 -21.60 -34.33 -1.12
C VAL A 13 -23.01 -33.93 -1.59
N LEU A 14 -23.37 -32.66 -1.39
CA LEU A 14 -24.59 -32.08 -1.95
C LEU A 14 -24.26 -31.45 -3.30
N SER A 15 -24.64 -32.14 -4.38
CA SER A 15 -24.54 -31.64 -5.75
C SER A 15 -25.67 -30.64 -6.02
N VAL A 16 -25.33 -29.36 -6.15
CA VAL A 16 -26.27 -28.30 -6.60
C VAL A 16 -26.20 -28.19 -8.12
N PRO A 17 -27.32 -28.25 -8.86
CA PRO A 17 -27.31 -28.06 -10.31
C PRO A 17 -27.13 -26.57 -10.63
N ALA A 18 -26.17 -26.28 -11.52
CA ALA A 18 -25.86 -24.96 -12.02
C ALA A 18 -26.91 -24.48 -13.03
N THR A 19 -27.67 -23.44 -12.69
CA THR A 19 -28.33 -22.54 -13.65
C THR A 19 -28.57 -21.17 -13.01
N GLY A 20 -27.67 -20.24 -13.29
CA GLY A 20 -27.82 -18.83 -12.90
C GLY A 20 -26.54 -18.06 -13.18
N GLY A 21 -26.52 -17.34 -14.30
CA GLY A 21 -25.51 -16.41 -14.80
C GLY A 21 -24.20 -16.29 -14.03
N ALA A 22 -23.11 -16.73 -14.67
CA ALA A 22 -21.76 -16.26 -14.38
C ALA A 22 -21.65 -14.75 -14.68
N GLY A 23 -22.20 -13.91 -13.80
CA GLY A 23 -21.78 -12.53 -13.62
C GLY A 23 -20.70 -12.55 -12.57
N GLN A 24 -19.44 -12.45 -12.99
CA GLN A 24 -18.32 -12.37 -12.08
C GLN A 24 -18.57 -11.27 -11.04
N LEU A 25 -18.37 -11.58 -9.76
CA LEU A 25 -18.09 -10.58 -8.73
C LEU A 25 -16.69 -10.00 -9.05
N GLN A 26 -16.64 -9.15 -10.06
CA GLN A 26 -15.43 -8.49 -10.53
C GLN A 26 -15.55 -7.01 -10.18
N GLY A 27 -14.66 -6.54 -9.30
CA GLY A 27 -14.45 -5.13 -9.01
C GLY A 27 -15.14 -4.64 -7.75
N SER A 28 -14.51 -4.81 -6.58
CA SER A 28 -14.74 -3.99 -5.36
C SER A 28 -13.73 -4.29 -4.24
N ALA A 29 -13.05 -5.45 -4.25
CA ALA A 29 -12.08 -5.79 -3.20
C ALA A 29 -10.69 -5.16 -3.37
N SER A 30 -10.40 -4.57 -4.54
CA SER A 30 -9.05 -4.10 -4.90
C SER A 30 -8.76 -2.66 -4.47
N GLU A 31 -9.77 -1.80 -4.42
CA GLU A 31 -9.59 -0.38 -4.08
C GLU A 31 -9.01 -0.11 -2.68
N PRO A 32 -9.52 -0.73 -1.59
CA PRO A 32 -8.94 -0.47 -0.28
C PRO A 32 -7.49 -0.97 -0.18
N LEU A 33 -7.14 -2.07 -0.86
CA LEU A 33 -5.77 -2.59 -0.88
C LEU A 33 -4.83 -1.67 -1.67
N GLN A 34 -5.28 -1.11 -2.79
CA GLN A 34 -4.51 -0.20 -3.61
C GLN A 34 -4.20 1.12 -2.87
N GLU A 35 -5.18 1.66 -2.13
CA GLU A 35 -4.98 2.85 -1.30
C GLU A 35 -3.90 2.62 -0.22
N TYR A 36 -3.93 1.46 0.46
CA TYR A 36 -2.89 1.12 1.43
C TYR A 36 -1.51 0.93 0.77
N GLU A 37 -1.47 0.36 -0.43
CA GLU A 37 -0.24 0.20 -1.19
C GLU A 37 0.35 1.55 -1.59
N HIS A 38 -0.45 2.47 -2.13
CA HIS A 38 0.00 3.83 -2.47
C HIS A 38 0.53 4.56 -1.24
N ARG A 39 -0.17 4.48 -0.09
CA ARG A 39 0.29 5.08 1.16
C ARG A 39 1.62 4.50 1.64
N ALA A 40 1.79 3.18 1.54
CA ALA A 40 3.04 2.53 1.91
C ALA A 40 4.20 2.96 1.00
N GLN A 41 3.95 3.05 -0.31
CA GLN A 41 4.93 3.53 -1.29
C GLN A 41 5.27 5.01 -1.08
N ALA A 42 4.28 5.87 -0.80
CA ALA A 42 4.51 7.27 -0.47
C ALA A 42 5.41 7.41 0.77
N TYR A 43 5.17 6.60 1.80
CA TYR A 43 6.00 6.60 3.00
C TYR A 43 7.44 6.11 2.75
N GLU A 44 7.65 5.11 1.89
CA GLU A 44 8.99 4.67 1.49
C GLU A 44 9.77 5.78 0.80
N LEU A 45 9.14 6.45 -0.16
CA LEU A 45 9.74 7.58 -0.89
C LEU A 45 10.09 8.73 0.06
N PHE A 46 9.20 9.03 1.02
CA PHE A 46 9.44 10.03 2.06
C PHE A 46 10.66 9.69 2.92
N ILE A 47 10.77 8.46 3.44
CA ILE A 47 11.95 8.07 4.24
C ILE A 47 13.24 8.12 3.41
N ARG A 48 13.15 7.75 2.13
CA ARG A 48 14.30 7.81 1.22
C ARG A 48 14.72 9.24 0.89
N SER A 49 13.79 10.19 0.80
CA SER A 49 14.12 11.60 0.59
C SER A 49 14.90 12.18 1.76
N LEU A 50 14.54 11.82 3.01
CA LEU A 50 15.28 12.27 4.21
C LEU A 50 16.75 11.84 4.17
N ARG A 51 17.03 10.62 3.69
CA ARG A 51 18.41 10.15 3.51
C ARG A 51 19.16 10.93 2.42
N LEU A 52 18.47 11.32 1.36
CA LEU A 52 19.07 12.13 0.29
C LEU A 52 19.37 13.55 0.79
N GLU A 53 18.45 14.15 1.55
CA GLU A 53 18.65 15.42 2.26
C GLU A 53 19.88 15.35 3.17
N ASP A 54 19.99 14.33 4.03
CA ASP A 54 21.14 14.11 4.91
C ASP A 54 22.47 14.00 4.14
N SER A 55 22.43 13.45 2.92
CA SER A 55 23.61 13.34 2.05
C SER A 55 23.92 14.60 1.23
N GLY A 56 23.08 15.63 1.33
CA GLY A 56 23.19 16.88 0.57
C GLY A 56 22.61 16.84 -0.85
N ASP A 57 22.00 15.71 -1.26
CA ASP A 57 21.36 15.55 -2.57
C ASP A 57 19.92 16.08 -2.54
N VAL A 58 19.80 17.38 -2.25
CA VAL A 58 18.51 18.07 -2.01
C VAL A 58 17.60 18.03 -3.24
N VAL A 59 18.15 18.13 -4.44
CA VAL A 59 17.36 18.09 -5.68
C VAL A 59 16.66 16.74 -5.85
N ARG A 60 17.37 15.63 -5.62
CA ARG A 60 16.76 14.29 -5.69
C ARG A 60 15.85 14.00 -4.50
N ALA A 61 16.10 14.60 -3.34
CA ALA A 61 15.17 14.55 -2.22
C ALA A 61 13.81 15.17 -2.58
N ILE A 62 13.81 16.36 -3.21
CA ILE A 62 12.59 17.04 -3.67
C ILE A 62 11.85 16.19 -4.71
N ASP A 63 12.55 15.58 -5.68
CA ASP A 63 11.95 14.69 -6.68
C ASP A 63 11.20 13.50 -6.04
N LEU A 64 11.81 12.83 -5.06
CA LEU A 64 11.16 11.74 -4.34
C LEU A 64 9.92 12.21 -3.57
N LEU A 65 9.99 13.39 -2.93
CA LEU A 65 8.84 13.95 -2.23
C LEU A 65 7.69 14.32 -3.18
N SER A 66 7.98 14.81 -4.39
CA SER A 66 6.95 15.08 -5.40
C SER A 66 6.22 13.79 -5.79
N ARG A 67 6.96 12.72 -6.04
CA ARG A 67 6.38 11.40 -6.35
C ARG A 67 5.60 10.82 -5.16
N ALA A 68 6.04 11.09 -3.94
CA ALA A 68 5.32 10.68 -2.74
C ALA A 68 3.99 11.44 -2.60
N ALA A 69 3.96 12.74 -2.91
CA ALA A 69 2.75 13.56 -2.89
C ALA A 69 1.73 13.12 -3.95
N ASP A 70 2.18 12.65 -5.11
CA ASP A 70 1.32 12.08 -6.15
C ASP A 70 0.63 10.79 -5.68
N LEU A 71 1.29 9.99 -4.82
CA LEU A 71 0.77 8.73 -4.30
C LEU A 71 -0.15 8.91 -3.09
N ASP A 72 0.22 9.79 -2.14
CA ASP A 72 -0.62 10.14 -0.99
C ASP A 72 -0.72 11.67 -0.81
N PRO A 73 -1.69 12.31 -1.48
CA PRO A 73 -1.93 13.75 -1.36
C PRO A 73 -2.38 14.20 0.04
N ASN A 74 -2.83 13.26 0.89
CA ASN A 74 -3.35 13.57 2.22
C ASN A 74 -2.26 13.54 3.30
N ALA A 75 -1.07 13.04 2.98
CA ALA A 75 0.07 12.99 3.90
C ALA A 75 0.73 14.37 4.05
N ALA A 76 0.23 15.17 5.00
CA ALA A 76 0.70 16.54 5.28
C ALA A 76 2.22 16.66 5.56
N ALA A 77 2.88 15.58 5.98
CA ALA A 77 4.32 15.57 6.21
C ALA A 77 5.14 15.78 4.91
N ILE A 78 4.62 15.32 3.77
CA ILE A 78 5.31 15.42 2.47
C ILE A 78 5.46 16.88 2.00
N PRO A 79 4.39 17.69 1.88
CA PRO A 79 4.53 19.09 1.48
C PRO A 79 5.29 19.92 2.54
N ALA A 80 5.21 19.56 3.82
CA ALA A 80 6.00 20.22 4.86
C ALA A 80 7.51 20.00 4.65
N ALA A 81 7.94 18.77 4.35
CA ALA A 81 9.33 18.47 4.03
C ALA A 81 9.79 19.18 2.75
N GLN A 82 8.96 19.22 1.69
CA GLN A 82 9.30 19.97 0.47
C GLN A 82 9.53 21.45 0.76
N ALA A 83 8.65 22.08 1.56
CA ALA A 83 8.81 23.47 1.94
C ALA A 83 10.12 23.73 2.68
N ALA A 84 10.51 22.85 3.61
CA ALA A 84 11.79 22.94 4.31
C ALA A 84 12.99 22.89 3.34
N LEU A 85 12.97 21.97 2.38
CA LEU A 85 14.02 21.85 1.37
C LEU A 85 14.08 23.07 0.45
N TYR A 86 12.94 23.62 0.03
CA TYR A 86 12.93 24.83 -0.79
C TYR A 86 13.51 26.05 -0.06
N VAL A 87 13.25 26.17 1.24
CA VAL A 87 13.90 27.21 2.07
C VAL A 87 15.41 27.02 2.08
N GLN A 88 15.90 25.79 2.29
CA GLN A 88 17.32 25.50 2.27
C GLN A 88 17.97 25.86 0.93
N VAL A 89 17.36 25.47 -0.19
CA VAL A 89 17.86 25.80 -1.53
C VAL A 89 17.97 27.32 -1.69
N GLY A 90 16.91 28.07 -1.36
CA GLY A 90 16.89 29.53 -1.47
C GLY A 90 17.85 30.26 -0.54
N GLN A 91 18.32 29.63 0.55
CA GLN A 91 19.36 30.17 1.42
C GLN A 91 20.79 29.89 0.92
N THR A 92 20.97 28.85 0.11
CA THR A 92 22.28 28.44 -0.42
C THR A 92 22.64 29.05 -1.78
N THR A 93 21.69 29.72 -2.44
CA THR A 93 21.87 30.46 -3.71
C THR A 93 22.06 31.95 -3.48
#